data_AF-A0A4Q3VRA8-F1
#
_entry.id   AF-A0A4Q3VRA8-F1
#
_cell.length_a   1.000
_cell.length_b   1.000
_cell.length_c   1.000
_cell.angle_alpha   90.00
_cell.angle_beta   90.00
_cell.angle_gamma   90.00
#
_symmetry.space_group_name_H-M   'P 1'
#
loop_
_entity.id
_entity.type
_entity.pdbx_description
1 polymer ?
#
loop_
_entity_poly.entity_id
_entity_poly.type
_entity_poly.pdbx_seq_one_letter_code
_entity_poly.pdbx_strand_id
1 'polypeptide(L)'
;MKILKPLLFIFCAVSAGAWFARDGWAEAGRQQEIAKTQEDRMKAAEKERAQLLRQEAELSAPGGQEALARQRGYMKPNEVRVPK
;
A
#
# COMPACT_ATOMS: atom_id res chain seq x y z
N MET A 1 -25.65 47.95 31.20
CA MET A 1 -24.87 47.90 29.93
C MET A 1 -23.38 47.56 30.07
N LYS A 2 -22.78 47.46 31.28
CA LYS A 2 -21.32 47.19 31.42
C LYS A 2 -20.89 45.74 31.13
N ILE A 3 -21.81 44.78 31.18
CA ILE A 3 -21.53 43.33 31.06
C ILE A 3 -21.69 42.82 29.61
N LEU A 4 -22.35 43.58 28.74
CA LEU A 4 -22.65 43.17 27.37
C LEU A 4 -21.39 43.14 26.48
N LYS A 5 -20.48 44.10 26.68
CA LYS A 5 -19.22 44.22 25.93
C LYS A 5 -18.27 43.03 26.17
N PRO A 6 -17.98 42.60 27.42
CA PRO A 6 -17.12 41.43 27.63
C PRO A 6 -17.76 40.14 27.11
N LEU A 7 -19.08 39.98 27.20
CA LEU A 7 -19.77 38.81 26.63
C LEU A 7 -19.65 38.74 25.11
N LEU A 8 -19.84 39.86 24.41
CA LEU A 8 -19.63 39.94 22.96
C LEU A 8 -18.19 39.63 22.58
N PHE A 9 -17.22 40.13 23.34
CA PHE A 9 -15.81 39.86 23.10
C PHE A 9 -15.47 38.37 23.25
N ILE A 10 -15.95 37.73 24.32
CA ILE A 10 -15.77 36.28 24.54
C ILE A 10 -16.41 35.49 23.40
N PHE A 11 -17.62 35.86 22.98
CA PHE A 11 -18.32 35.17 21.89
C PHE A 11 -17.56 35.28 20.56
N CYS A 12 -17.04 36.46 20.23
CA CYS A 12 -16.20 36.65 19.05
C CYS A 12 -14.89 35.85 19.13
N ALA A 13 -14.24 35.81 20.29
CA ALA A 13 -13.00 35.05 20.47
C ALA A 13 -13.21 33.54 20.30
N VAL A 14 -14.28 32.99 20.88
CA VAL A 14 -14.63 31.56 20.74
C VAL A 14 -14.99 31.23 19.30
N SER A 15 -15.75 32.10 18.63
CA SER A 15 -16.15 31.90 17.23
C SER A 15 -14.95 31.92 16.28
N ALA A 16 -14.03 32.87 16.47
CA ALA A 16 -12.79 32.95 15.69
C ALA A 16 -11.90 31.72 15.94
N GLY A 17 -11.72 31.31 17.20
CA GLY A 17 -10.95 30.11 17.53
C GLY A 17 -11.54 28.83 16.92
N ALA A 18 -12.87 28.67 16.95
CA ALA A 18 -13.55 27.54 16.33
C ALA A 18 -13.40 27.55 14.80
N TRP A 19 -13.43 28.73 14.17
CA TRP A 19 -13.24 28.87 12.73
C TRP A 19 -11.83 28.46 12.29
N PHE A 20 -10.78 28.93 13.00
CA PHE A 20 -9.41 28.52 12.70
C PHE A 20 -9.13 27.05 13.00
N ALA A 21 -9.75 26.48 14.04
CA ALA A 21 -9.56 25.08 14.39
C ALA A 21 -10.10 24.11 13.32
N ARG A 22 -11.20 24.49 12.64
CA ARG A 22 -11.87 23.66 11.63
C ARG A 22 -10.91 23.15 10.55
N ASP A 23 -10.08 24.03 10.00
CA ASP A 23 -9.18 23.68 8.90
C ASP A 23 -8.02 22.79 9.39
N GLY A 24 -7.58 22.95 10.65
CA GLY A 24 -6.56 22.09 11.24
C GLY A 24 -7.00 20.63 11.36
N TRP A 25 -8.24 20.37 11.75
CA TRP A 25 -8.79 19.00 11.84
C TRP A 25 -8.96 18.37 10.45
N ALA A 26 -9.40 19.15 9.47
CA ALA A 26 -9.53 18.67 8.09
C ALA A 26 -8.15 18.30 7.49
N GLU A 27 -7.12 19.10 7.78
CA GLU A 27 -5.77 18.84 7.31
C GLU A 27 -5.13 17.62 7.99
N ALA A 28 -5.32 17.48 9.30
CA ALA A 28 -4.87 16.29 10.03
C ALA A 28 -5.50 15.01 9.47
N GLY A 29 -6.80 15.04 9.16
CA GLY A 29 -7.48 13.91 8.51
C GLY A 29 -6.90 13.58 7.13
N ARG A 30 -6.65 14.59 6.30
CA ARG A 30 -6.02 14.41 4.98
C ARG A 30 -4.61 13.81 5.09
N GLN A 31 -3.80 14.28 6.03
CA GLN A 31 -2.46 13.72 6.24
C GLN A 31 -2.51 12.25 6.68
N GLN A 32 -3.46 11.90 7.54
CA GLN A 32 -3.66 10.52 7.96
C GLN A 32 -4.09 9.61 6.79
N GLU A 33 -4.99 10.09 5.93
CA GLU A 33 -5.43 9.35 4.75
C GLU A 33 -4.30 9.15 3.74
N ILE A 34 -3.48 10.18 3.51
CA ILE A 34 -2.29 10.09 2.65
C ILE A 34 -1.30 9.06 3.23
N ALA A 35 -0.99 9.16 4.53
CA ALA A 35 -0.08 8.23 5.20
C ALA A 35 -0.56 6.78 5.06
N LYS A 36 -1.84 6.53 5.32
CA LYS A 36 -2.45 5.20 5.16
C LYS A 36 -2.36 4.69 3.72
N THR A 37 -2.65 5.55 2.75
CA THR A 37 -2.57 5.18 1.33
C THR A 37 -1.15 4.82 0.92
N GLN A 38 -0.14 5.54 1.42
CA GLN A 38 1.26 5.22 1.15
C GLN A 38 1.68 3.91 1.81
N GLU A 39 1.26 3.66 3.05
CA GLU A 39 1.52 2.40 3.74
C GLU A 39 0.92 1.21 2.99
N ASP A 40 -0.33 1.32 2.53
CA ASP A 40 -1.01 0.27 1.77
C ASP A 40 -0.29 0.01 0.43
N ARG A 41 0.18 1.06 -0.26
CA ARG A 41 1.00 0.92 -1.48
C ARG A 41 2.33 0.22 -1.22
N MET A 42 3.02 0.54 -0.12
CA MET A 42 4.26 -0.15 0.23
C MET A 42 4.04 -1.62 0.53
N LYS A 43 3.00 -1.96 1.31
CA LYS A 43 2.64 -3.36 1.59
C LYS A 43 2.32 -4.14 0.32
N ALA A 44 1.60 -3.52 -0.62
CA ALA A 44 1.33 -4.13 -1.93
C ALA A 44 2.62 -4.39 -2.71
N ALA A 45 3.52 -3.39 -2.79
CA ALA A 45 4.80 -3.52 -3.47
C ALA A 45 5.71 -4.59 -2.82
N GLU A 46 5.74 -4.68 -1.48
CA GLU A 46 6.48 -5.74 -0.78
C GLU A 46 5.93 -7.12 -1.08
N LYS A 47 4.60 -7.27 -1.12
CA LYS A 47 3.95 -8.53 -1.46
C LYS A 47 4.26 -8.96 -2.89
N GLU A 48 4.20 -8.03 -3.84
CA GLU A 48 4.58 -8.29 -5.24
C GLU A 48 6.05 -8.70 -5.34
N ARG A 49 6.94 -7.98 -4.67
CA ARG A 49 8.37 -8.32 -4.63
C ARG A 49 8.61 -9.72 -4.06
N ALA A 50 7.92 -10.07 -2.98
CA ALA A 50 8.01 -11.40 -2.38
C ALA A 50 7.50 -12.50 -3.33
N GLN A 51 6.44 -12.23 -4.11
CA GLN A 51 5.94 -13.17 -5.12
C GLN A 51 6.93 -13.35 -6.27
N LEU A 52 7.51 -12.26 -6.78
CA LEU A 52 8.51 -12.31 -7.85
C LEU A 52 9.75 -13.09 -7.40
N LEU A 53 10.24 -12.86 -6.18
CA LEU A 53 11.36 -13.61 -5.61
C LEU A 53 11.06 -15.11 -5.48
N ARG A 54 9.82 -15.47 -5.13
CA ARG A 54 9.40 -16.89 -5.09
C ARG A 54 9.38 -17.51 -6.50
N GLN A 55 8.85 -16.80 -7.49
CA GLN A 55 8.86 -17.25 -8.87
C GLN A 55 10.30 -17.41 -9.39
N GLU A 56 11.19 -16.45 -9.10
CA GLU A 56 12.59 -16.54 -9.47
C GLU A 56 13.31 -17.71 -8.77
N ALA A 57 13.00 -17.97 -7.50
CA ALA A 57 13.50 -19.13 -6.76
C ALA A 57 13.00 -20.45 -7.37
N GLU A 58 11.73 -20.54 -7.75
CA GLU A 58 11.14 -21.71 -8.41
C GLU A 58 11.80 -21.95 -9.78
N LEU A 59 12.07 -20.90 -10.54
CA LEU A 59 12.73 -20.96 -11.84
C LEU A 59 14.21 -21.32 -11.74
N SER A 60 14.93 -20.81 -10.74
CA SER A 60 16.36 -21.07 -10.53
C SER A 60 16.65 -22.41 -9.85
N ALA A 61 15.64 -23.04 -9.23
CA ALA A 61 15.78 -24.36 -8.66
C ALA A 61 16.17 -25.41 -9.74
N PRO A 62 17.00 -26.41 -9.40
CA PRO A 62 17.53 -27.39 -10.36
C PRO A 62 16.47 -28.24 -11.08
N GLY A 63 15.23 -28.31 -10.57
CA GLY A 63 14.10 -28.94 -11.27
C GLY A 63 13.17 -27.97 -12.02
N GLY A 64 13.25 -26.67 -11.73
CA GLY A 64 12.37 -25.64 -12.29
C GLY A 64 12.65 -25.36 -13.76
N GLN A 65 13.93 -25.20 -14.12
CA GLN A 65 14.33 -25.00 -15.51
C GLN A 65 14.02 -26.22 -16.39
N GLU A 66 14.23 -27.44 -15.88
CA GLU A 66 13.86 -28.67 -16.58
C GLU A 66 12.34 -28.81 -16.74
N ALA A 67 11.55 -28.49 -15.72
CA ALA A 67 10.09 -28.50 -15.82
C ALA A 67 9.57 -27.49 -16.85
N LEU A 68 10.15 -26.30 -16.90
CA LEU A 68 9.77 -25.25 -17.85
C LEU A 68 10.23 -25.56 -19.28
N ALA A 69 11.42 -26.15 -19.43
CA ALA A 69 11.89 -26.68 -20.70
C ALA A 69 10.94 -27.79 -21.21
N ARG A 70 10.53 -28.72 -20.34
CA ARG A 70 9.56 -29.77 -20.69
C ARG A 70 8.19 -29.21 -21.07
N GLN A 71 7.68 -28.17 -20.40
CA GLN A 71 6.45 -27.48 -20.82
C GLN A 71 6.57 -26.85 -22.21
N ARG A 72 7.76 -26.36 -22.60
CA ARG A 72 8.04 -25.82 -23.94
C ARG A 72 8.36 -26.90 -24.98
N GLY A 73 8.19 -28.18 -24.64
CA GLY A 73 8.39 -29.30 -25.55
C GLY A 73 9.84 -29.76 -25.68
N TYR A 74 10.77 -29.27 -24.84
CA TYR A 74 12.12 -29.81 -24.78
C TYR A 74 12.11 -31.19 -24.13
N MET A 75 12.74 -32.16 -24.77
CA MET A 75 13.10 -33.46 -24.19
C MET A 75 14.60 -33.59 -24.13
N LYS A 76 15.09 -34.25 -23.09
CA LYS A 76 16.52 -34.51 -22.94
C LYS A 76 16.99 -35.43 -24.08
N PRO A 77 18.21 -35.24 -24.62
CA PRO A 77 18.76 -36.19 -25.59
C PRO A 77 18.80 -37.59 -24.93
N ASN A 78 18.13 -38.57 -25.53
CA ASN A 78 17.91 -39.95 -25.06
C ASN A 78 16.73 -40.20 -24.09
N GLU A 79 15.84 -39.24 -23.85
CA GLU A 79 14.57 -39.51 -23.15
C GLU A 79 13.56 -40.19 -24.10
N VAL A 80 13.20 -41.44 -23.81
CA VAL A 80 12.14 -42.16 -24.55
C VAL A 80 10.81 -41.78 -23.91
N ARG A 81 9.91 -41.14 -24.66
CA ARG A 81 8.55 -40.84 -24.20
C ARG A 81 7.86 -42.17 -23.89
N VAL A 82 7.63 -42.48 -22.61
CA VAL A 82 6.88 -43.67 -22.23
C VAL A 82 5.44 -43.50 -22.76
N PRO A 83 4.98 -44.33 -23.71
CA PRO A 83 3.60 -44.26 -24.17
C PRO A 83 2.68 -44.60 -22.99
N LYS A 84 1.59 -43.83 -22.88
CA LYS A 84 0.60 -43.94 -21.81
C LYS A 84 -0.31 -45.14 -22.03
#